data_AF-A4E9H3-F1
#
_entry.id   AF-A4E9H3-F1
#
_cell.length_a   1.000
_cell.length_b   1.000
_cell.length_c   1.000
_cell.angle_alpha   90.00
_cell.angle_beta   90.00
_cell.angle_gamma   90.00
#
_symmetry.space_group_name_H-M   'P 1'
#
loop_
_entity.id
_entity.type
_entity.pdbx_description
1 polymer ?
#
loop_
_entity_poly.entity_id
_entity_poly.type
_entity_poly.pdbx_seq_one_letter_code
_entity_poly.pdbx_strand_id
1 'polypeptide(L)'
;MGVVQKRGHKPPMPVIVGGIVAAVIVIAAAAFVLIPKGPEVRGCLNDYSWDEISQISQLISKKGDQNGAIEVAKKYHLCTSDGKLDGTQTKDVTLSDGTQTKVMIMGFNHDDKSDGSGKAGITFIFTDDVAKQNMCEKTDMDNLFQEIQDNGSATLSWEDTSLHTWLNDSFTGQLPSELSDKIVAVDKTDAVMPLVATTLPYYDDDSDEDGSPSVGLEGHESTPKAITSSDKLWLPSYVEVLATDDLGFDPSDNDFNYLLQEGSQYQIYKDGGVKQNKPNKILGTYDSERGGGWWLRSWSTYEVAYFTTLRPCFRACFSDGDGEAARITNDSQPYSYNKDGDPIVGVRPAFCI
;
A
#
# COMPACT_ATOMS: atom_id res chain seq x y z
N MET A 1 92.34 -2.36 -30.22
CA MET A 1 90.89 -2.67 -30.09
C MET A 1 90.50 -2.33 -28.66
N GLY A 2 89.86 -1.24 -28.27
CA GLY A 2 89.10 -0.23 -28.98
C GLY A 2 87.78 -0.05 -28.25
N VAL A 3 87.69 0.89 -27.29
CA VAL A 3 86.40 1.50 -26.90
C VAL A 3 86.67 2.95 -26.48
N VAL A 4 86.15 3.88 -27.28
CA VAL A 4 86.11 5.32 -27.03
C VAL A 4 84.79 5.63 -26.31
N GLN A 5 84.84 6.19 -25.09
CA GLN A 5 83.65 6.68 -24.37
C GLN A 5 83.27 8.08 -24.87
N LYS A 6 82.08 8.20 -25.47
CA LYS A 6 81.45 9.48 -25.84
C LYS A 6 80.71 10.09 -24.63
N ARG A 7 80.92 11.38 -24.40
CA ARG A 7 80.10 12.25 -23.53
C ARG A 7 78.69 12.44 -24.12
N GLY A 8 77.68 12.47 -23.26
CA GLY A 8 76.30 12.84 -23.61
C GLY A 8 75.54 13.42 -22.41
N HIS A 9 75.42 14.74 -22.41
CA HIS A 9 74.31 15.60 -21.96
C HIS A 9 73.48 15.25 -20.69
N LYS A 10 73.55 16.13 -19.68
CA LYS A 10 72.58 16.26 -18.58
C LYS A 10 71.39 17.13 -19.02
N PRO A 11 70.13 16.68 -18.88
CA PRO A 11 68.97 17.57 -18.84
C PRO A 11 68.60 18.01 -17.39
N PRO A 12 67.78 19.07 -17.24
CA PRO A 12 67.72 19.92 -16.04
C PRO A 12 66.75 19.43 -14.95
N MET A 13 66.97 19.88 -13.70
CA MET A 13 66.08 19.63 -12.56
C MET A 13 64.76 20.39 -12.70
N PRO A 14 63.60 19.76 -12.45
CA PRO A 14 62.36 20.47 -12.18
C PRO A 14 62.24 20.80 -10.69
N VAL A 15 62.08 22.09 -10.42
CA VAL A 15 61.57 22.66 -9.17
C VAL A 15 60.10 22.27 -9.04
N ILE A 16 59.73 21.52 -8.01
CA ILE A 16 58.32 21.24 -7.70
C ILE A 16 57.85 22.29 -6.69
N VAL A 17 57.08 23.23 -7.22
CA VAL A 17 56.28 24.22 -6.51
C VAL A 17 55.16 23.51 -5.74
N GLY A 18 54.90 23.97 -4.52
CA GLY A 18 53.95 23.37 -3.58
C GLY A 18 52.55 23.17 -4.15
N GLY A 19 52.10 21.92 -4.16
CA GLY A 19 50.71 21.55 -4.29
C GLY A 19 50.11 21.34 -2.90
N ILE A 20 49.08 22.12 -2.58
CA ILE A 20 48.19 21.87 -1.45
C ILE A 20 47.52 20.52 -1.71
N VAL A 21 47.90 19.48 -0.97
CA VAL A 21 47.15 18.23 -0.93
C VAL A 21 45.91 18.51 -0.09
N ALA A 22 44.79 18.80 -0.77
CA ALA A 22 43.48 18.72 -0.15
C ALA A 22 43.23 17.23 0.18
N ALA A 23 43.50 16.86 1.43
CA ALA A 23 43.09 15.57 1.97
C ALA A 23 41.56 15.57 2.03
N VAL A 24 40.90 15.05 1.00
CA VAL A 24 39.50 14.64 1.10
C VAL A 24 39.49 13.41 2.00
N ILE A 25 39.33 13.66 3.30
CA ILE A 25 38.99 12.61 4.25
C ILE A 25 37.55 12.24 3.93
N VAL A 26 37.36 11.19 3.14
CA VAL A 26 36.09 10.47 3.12
C VAL A 26 35.99 9.79 4.48
N ILE A 27 35.40 10.48 5.45
CA ILE A 27 34.93 9.84 6.67
C ILE A 27 33.75 8.99 6.22
N ALA A 28 34.02 7.74 5.85
CA ALA A 28 33.02 6.69 5.93
C ALA A 28 32.66 6.58 7.41
N ALA A 29 31.70 7.39 7.86
CA ALA A 29 31.03 7.18 9.12
C ALA A 29 30.26 5.87 8.96
N ALA A 30 30.96 4.75 9.18
CA ALA A 30 30.31 3.52 9.59
C ALA A 30 29.67 3.86 10.94
N ALA A 31 28.44 4.38 10.88
CA ALA A 31 27.54 4.38 12.01
C ALA A 31 27.39 2.89 12.38
N PHE A 32 28.23 2.42 13.30
CA PHE A 32 27.94 1.23 14.06
C PHE A 32 26.68 1.57 14.86
N VAL A 33 25.53 1.42 14.22
CA VAL A 33 24.24 1.42 14.90
C VAL A 33 24.36 0.32 15.93
N LEU A 34 24.51 0.71 17.20
CA LEU A 34 24.40 -0.21 18.33
C LEU A 34 23.15 -1.05 18.05
N ILE A 35 23.30 -2.34 17.79
CA ILE A 35 22.14 -3.21 17.58
C ILE A 35 21.40 -3.16 18.92
N PRO A 36 20.16 -2.63 18.97
CA PRO A 36 19.43 -2.61 20.22
C PRO A 36 19.38 -4.05 20.69
N LYS A 37 19.80 -4.30 21.93
CA LYS A 37 19.51 -5.57 22.57
C LYS A 37 17.97 -5.67 22.52
N GLY A 38 17.46 -6.68 21.82
CA GLY A 38 16.01 -6.86 21.70
C GLY A 38 15.36 -7.00 23.08
N PRO A 39 14.04 -6.78 23.15
CA PRO A 39 13.31 -6.85 24.41
C PRO A 39 13.32 -8.27 24.98
N GLU A 40 12.81 -8.40 26.20
CA GLU A 40 12.49 -9.71 26.76
C GLU A 40 11.41 -10.40 25.90
N VAL A 41 11.54 -11.71 25.66
CA VAL A 41 10.55 -12.46 24.88
C VAL A 41 9.25 -12.58 25.70
N ARG A 42 8.13 -12.20 25.09
CA ARG A 42 6.78 -12.29 25.68
C ARG A 42 6.02 -13.51 25.15
N GLY A 43 4.85 -13.80 25.72
CA GLY A 43 4.03 -14.95 25.34
C GLY A 43 3.39 -14.80 23.96
N CYS A 44 2.91 -13.60 23.64
CA CYS A 44 2.30 -13.27 22.34
C CYS A 44 2.53 -11.80 21.95
N LEU A 45 2.12 -11.42 20.74
CA LEU A 45 2.21 -10.04 20.24
C LEU A 45 1.55 -9.02 21.20
N ASN A 46 0.39 -9.34 21.76
CA ASN A 46 -0.36 -8.40 22.60
C ASN A 46 0.35 -8.07 23.92
N ASP A 47 1.23 -8.95 24.40
CA ASP A 47 1.98 -8.77 25.65
C ASP A 47 3.15 -7.78 25.52
N TYR A 48 3.55 -7.42 24.30
CA TYR A 48 4.60 -6.42 24.07
C TYR A 48 4.05 -5.00 24.08
N SER A 49 4.84 -4.05 24.59
CA SER A 49 4.56 -2.63 24.34
C SER A 49 4.90 -2.23 22.89
N TRP A 50 4.38 -1.09 22.43
CA TRP A 50 4.76 -0.56 21.10
C TRP A 50 6.25 -0.22 20.98
N ASP A 51 6.91 0.18 22.07
CA ASP A 51 8.36 0.35 22.12
C ASP A 51 9.12 -0.96 21.90
N GLU A 52 8.67 -2.04 22.55
CA GLU A 52 9.27 -3.37 22.39
C GLU A 52 9.05 -3.91 20.97
N ILE A 53 7.85 -3.72 20.41
CA ILE A 53 7.54 -4.07 19.01
C ILE A 53 8.43 -3.28 18.04
N SER A 54 8.64 -1.99 18.27
CA SER A 54 9.53 -1.16 17.45
C SER A 54 10.98 -1.66 17.50
N GLN A 55 11.47 -2.07 18.67
CA GLN A 55 12.80 -2.70 18.78
C GLN A 55 12.87 -4.02 18.01
N ILE A 56 11.83 -4.86 18.07
CA ILE A 56 11.77 -6.12 17.31
C ILE A 56 11.73 -5.82 15.80
N SER A 57 10.95 -4.82 15.38
CA SER A 57 10.89 -4.40 13.98
C SER A 57 12.26 -3.97 13.46
N GLN A 58 13.02 -3.20 14.23
CA GLN A 58 14.40 -2.84 13.88
C GLN A 58 15.33 -4.06 13.75
N LEU A 59 15.12 -5.11 14.56
CA LEU A 59 15.87 -6.36 14.43
C LEU A 59 15.50 -7.12 13.15
N ILE A 60 14.22 -7.11 12.78
CA ILE A 60 13.71 -7.74 11.56
C ILE A 60 14.23 -7.01 10.31
N SER A 61 14.06 -5.68 10.26
CA SER A 61 14.53 -4.81 9.17
C SER A 61 16.02 -5.01 8.87
N LYS A 62 16.86 -5.16 9.91
CA LYS A 62 18.31 -5.40 9.76
C LYS A 62 18.69 -6.72 9.12
N LYS A 63 17.78 -7.69 9.02
CA LYS A 63 18.06 -8.97 8.35
C LYS A 63 18.17 -8.79 6.84
N GLY A 64 17.38 -7.89 6.26
CA GLY A 64 17.41 -7.59 4.83
C GLY A 64 16.82 -8.68 3.92
N ASP A 65 16.56 -9.89 4.44
CA ASP A 65 15.94 -11.00 3.72
C ASP A 65 14.76 -11.61 4.50
N GLN A 66 13.81 -12.21 3.78
CA GLN A 66 12.56 -12.71 4.35
C GLN A 66 12.77 -13.91 5.30
N ASN A 67 13.73 -14.79 5.03
CA ASN A 67 13.99 -15.93 5.92
C ASN A 67 14.59 -15.46 7.24
N GLY A 68 15.56 -14.54 7.18
CA GLY A 68 16.13 -13.90 8.35
C GLY A 68 15.09 -13.16 9.18
N ALA A 69 14.17 -12.45 8.53
CA ALA A 69 13.04 -11.77 9.16
C ALA A 69 12.13 -12.75 9.92
N ILE A 70 11.73 -13.86 9.28
CA ILE A 70 10.88 -14.91 9.88
C ILE A 70 11.55 -15.55 11.10
N GLU A 71 12.86 -15.81 11.06
CA GLU A 71 13.57 -16.40 12.22
C GLU A 71 13.60 -15.46 13.43
N VAL A 72 13.66 -14.14 13.21
CA VAL A 72 13.50 -13.16 14.29
C VAL A 72 12.06 -13.15 14.79
N ALA A 73 11.07 -13.13 13.89
CA ALA A 73 9.65 -13.14 14.25
C ALA A 73 9.28 -14.37 15.10
N LYS A 74 9.76 -15.58 14.73
CA LYS A 74 9.58 -16.82 15.51
C LYS A 74 10.12 -16.69 16.93
N LYS A 75 11.33 -16.15 17.07
CA LYS A 75 11.97 -15.95 18.39
C LYS A 75 11.12 -15.10 19.33
N TYR A 76 10.40 -14.12 18.80
CA TYR A 76 9.55 -13.21 19.58
C TYR A 76 8.06 -13.59 19.54
N HIS A 77 7.70 -14.77 19.03
CA HIS A 77 6.32 -15.26 18.93
C HIS A 77 5.39 -14.32 18.12
N LEU A 78 5.93 -13.73 17.05
CA LEU A 78 5.20 -12.86 16.13
C LEU A 78 4.65 -13.59 14.90
N CYS A 79 4.90 -14.89 14.81
CA CYS A 79 4.33 -15.79 13.81
C CYS A 79 4.24 -17.20 14.40
N THR A 80 3.60 -18.12 13.69
CA THR A 80 3.54 -19.54 14.08
C THR A 80 4.93 -20.17 14.13
N SER A 81 5.06 -21.36 14.73
CA SER A 81 6.34 -22.07 14.80
C SER A 81 6.94 -22.42 13.44
N ASP A 82 6.11 -22.61 12.41
CA ASP A 82 6.55 -22.81 11.02
C ASP A 82 6.82 -21.49 10.27
N GLY A 83 6.59 -20.33 10.91
CA GLY A 83 6.92 -19.02 10.37
C GLY A 83 5.81 -18.37 9.55
N LYS A 84 4.58 -18.85 9.70
CA LYS A 84 3.39 -18.37 8.99
C LYS A 84 2.59 -17.37 9.79
N LEU A 85 1.76 -16.63 9.08
CA LEU A 85 0.74 -15.74 9.65
C LEU A 85 -0.64 -16.34 9.40
N ASP A 86 -1.39 -16.55 10.48
CA ASP A 86 -2.73 -17.18 10.46
C ASP A 86 -3.83 -16.26 11.00
N GLY A 87 -3.49 -14.99 11.22
CA GLY A 87 -4.40 -13.98 11.78
C GLY A 87 -4.50 -14.01 13.30
N THR A 88 -3.82 -14.91 14.01
CA THR A 88 -3.88 -14.98 15.48
C THR A 88 -2.90 -14.03 16.17
N GLN A 89 -1.85 -13.58 15.47
CA GLN A 89 -0.89 -12.61 16.00
C GLN A 89 -1.49 -11.21 15.98
N THR A 90 -2.26 -10.92 17.02
CA THR A 90 -3.04 -9.69 17.18
C THR A 90 -2.55 -8.82 18.34
N LYS A 91 -2.78 -7.52 18.23
CA LYS A 91 -2.55 -6.53 19.28
C LYS A 91 -3.76 -5.63 19.43
N ASP A 92 -4.15 -5.38 20.68
CA ASP A 92 -5.23 -4.45 21.02
C ASP A 92 -4.77 -3.01 20.82
N VAL A 93 -5.66 -2.19 20.28
CA VAL A 93 -5.49 -0.74 20.11
C VAL A 93 -6.73 -0.06 20.67
N THR A 94 -6.51 0.92 21.54
CA THR A 94 -7.57 1.83 21.97
C THR A 94 -7.39 3.16 21.24
N LEU A 95 -8.38 3.54 20.43
CA LEU A 95 -8.41 4.84 19.76
C LEU A 95 -8.72 5.97 20.76
N SER A 96 -8.43 7.21 20.36
CA SER A 96 -8.59 8.39 21.22
C SER A 96 -10.05 8.65 21.68
N ASP A 97 -11.04 8.15 20.94
CA ASP A 97 -12.46 8.21 21.27
C ASP A 97 -12.92 7.10 22.24
N GLY A 98 -12.00 6.20 22.63
CA GLY A 98 -12.25 5.04 23.48
C GLY A 98 -12.63 3.77 22.73
N THR A 99 -12.78 3.82 21.41
CA THR A 99 -13.07 2.65 20.57
C THR A 99 -11.96 1.61 20.73
N GLN A 100 -12.35 0.38 21.03
CA GLN A 100 -11.46 -0.77 21.13
C GLN A 100 -11.42 -1.48 19.79
N THR A 101 -10.22 -1.63 19.23
CA THR A 101 -9.98 -2.33 17.98
C THR A 101 -8.72 -3.18 18.10
N LYS A 102 -8.40 -3.92 17.05
CA LYS A 102 -7.24 -4.81 16.98
C LYS A 102 -6.51 -4.60 15.66
N VAL A 103 -5.21 -4.87 15.71
CA VAL A 103 -4.39 -5.02 14.52
C VAL A 103 -3.78 -6.41 14.47
N MET A 104 -3.49 -6.89 13.28
CA MET A 104 -2.75 -8.12 13.03
C MET A 104 -1.54 -7.86 12.14
N ILE A 105 -0.53 -8.72 12.22
CA ILE A 105 0.64 -8.64 11.34
C ILE A 105 0.26 -9.10 9.93
N MET A 106 0.57 -8.27 8.93
CA MET A 106 0.42 -8.61 7.50
C MET A 106 1.67 -9.26 6.91
N GLY A 107 2.84 -8.86 7.38
CA GLY A 107 4.10 -9.30 6.82
C GLY A 107 5.32 -8.72 7.53
N PHE A 108 6.48 -9.23 7.13
CA PHE A 108 7.78 -8.82 7.66
C PHE A 108 8.69 -8.39 6.51
N ASN A 109 9.44 -7.30 6.70
CA ASN A 109 10.44 -6.84 5.74
C ASN A 109 9.87 -6.75 4.31
N HIS A 110 8.68 -6.19 4.18
CA HIS A 110 7.93 -6.13 2.91
C HIS A 110 8.12 -4.78 2.24
N ASP A 111 7.62 -3.72 2.88
CA ASP A 111 7.61 -2.36 2.35
C ASP A 111 8.95 -1.63 2.57
N ASP A 112 9.36 -0.83 1.59
CA ASP A 112 10.54 0.04 1.68
C ASP A 112 10.18 1.34 2.40
N LYS A 113 10.99 1.78 3.36
CA LYS A 113 10.79 3.07 4.04
C LYS A 113 11.12 4.21 3.09
N SER A 114 10.25 5.23 3.08
CA SER A 114 10.41 6.40 2.20
C SER A 114 11.60 7.28 2.52
N ASP A 115 12.19 7.15 3.72
CA ASP A 115 13.42 7.84 4.09
C ASP A 115 14.69 7.20 3.48
N GLY A 116 14.53 6.12 2.71
CA GLY A 116 15.63 5.40 2.06
C GLY A 116 16.49 4.56 3.03
N SER A 117 16.07 4.39 4.29
CA SER A 117 16.83 3.64 5.30
C SER A 117 16.60 2.12 5.25
N GLY A 118 16.08 1.61 4.12
CA GLY A 118 15.78 0.20 3.87
C GLY A 118 14.34 -0.16 4.21
N LYS A 119 14.06 -1.45 4.39
CA LYS A 119 12.71 -1.96 4.62
C LYS A 119 12.19 -1.74 6.04
N ALA A 120 10.88 -1.50 6.18
CA ALA A 120 10.22 -1.56 7.47
C ALA A 120 10.20 -3.00 7.99
N GLY A 121 10.32 -3.21 9.29
CA GLY A 121 10.48 -4.56 9.82
C GLY A 121 9.15 -5.32 9.92
N ILE A 122 8.07 -4.65 10.34
CA ILE A 122 6.75 -5.27 10.54
C ILE A 122 5.67 -4.38 9.92
N THR A 123 4.82 -4.99 9.09
CA THR A 123 3.62 -4.37 8.54
C THR A 123 2.39 -4.89 9.30
N PHE A 124 1.48 -4.01 9.68
CA PHE A 124 0.23 -4.31 10.37
C PHE A 124 -0.98 -3.87 9.55
N ILE A 125 -2.15 -4.46 9.84
CA ILE A 125 -3.47 -4.01 9.39
C ILE A 125 -4.49 -4.10 10.52
N PHE A 126 -5.44 -3.17 10.56
CA PHE A 126 -6.61 -3.28 11.44
C PHE A 126 -7.48 -4.50 11.07
N THR A 127 -7.93 -5.25 12.08
CA THR A 127 -8.77 -6.43 11.89
C THR A 127 -10.26 -6.11 11.86
N ASP A 128 -10.62 -4.91 12.29
CA ASP A 128 -11.97 -4.36 12.34
C ASP A 128 -12.02 -3.05 11.55
N ASP A 129 -13.21 -2.68 11.09
CA ASP A 129 -13.40 -1.41 10.39
C ASP A 129 -13.27 -0.27 11.40
N VAL A 130 -12.33 0.63 11.18
CA VAL A 130 -12.11 1.77 12.09
C VAL A 130 -13.12 2.88 11.87
N ALA A 131 -13.74 2.90 10.69
CA ALA A 131 -14.85 3.75 10.30
C ALA A 131 -15.53 3.16 9.07
N LYS A 132 -16.70 3.70 8.71
CA LYS A 132 -17.27 3.57 7.37
C LYS A 132 -17.11 4.91 6.64
N GLN A 133 -16.57 4.88 5.44
CA GLN A 133 -16.29 6.07 4.64
C GLN A 133 -16.48 5.76 3.16
N ASN A 134 -16.79 6.77 2.36
CA ASN A 134 -16.65 6.66 0.92
C ASN A 134 -15.17 6.67 0.53
N MET A 135 -14.82 6.08 -0.61
CA MET A 135 -13.52 6.28 -1.23
C MET A 135 -13.40 7.73 -1.72
N CYS A 136 -14.33 8.13 -2.58
CA CYS A 136 -14.48 9.51 -3.04
C CYS A 136 -15.85 10.03 -2.60
N GLU A 137 -15.92 11.28 -2.17
CA GLU A 137 -17.19 11.94 -1.94
C GLU A 137 -17.89 12.25 -3.27
N LYS A 138 -19.22 12.46 -3.24
CA LYS A 138 -19.97 12.77 -4.46
C LYS A 138 -19.41 14.00 -5.18
N THR A 139 -19.04 15.03 -4.41
CA THR A 139 -18.43 16.25 -4.94
C THR A 139 -17.11 15.99 -5.67
N ASP A 140 -16.29 15.04 -5.19
CA ASP A 140 -15.03 14.68 -5.86
C ASP A 140 -15.32 14.16 -7.26
N MET A 141 -16.34 13.31 -7.37
CA MET A 141 -16.77 12.72 -8.63
C MET A 141 -17.42 13.75 -9.55
N ASP A 142 -18.27 14.63 -9.02
CA ASP A 142 -18.87 15.73 -9.79
C ASP A 142 -17.78 16.65 -10.37
N ASN A 143 -16.75 16.98 -9.58
CA ASN A 143 -15.59 17.76 -10.03
C ASN A 143 -14.77 17.03 -11.08
N LEU A 144 -14.50 15.73 -10.88
CA LEU A 144 -13.77 14.90 -11.85
C LEU A 144 -14.50 14.86 -13.20
N PHE A 145 -15.82 14.66 -13.19
CA PHE A 145 -16.61 14.65 -14.41
C PHE A 145 -16.67 16.03 -15.08
N GLN A 146 -16.71 17.12 -14.32
CA GLN A 146 -16.61 18.46 -14.87
C GLN A 146 -15.24 18.70 -15.52
N GLU A 147 -14.16 18.27 -14.88
CA GLU A 147 -12.80 18.36 -15.43
C GLU A 147 -12.68 17.61 -16.77
N ILE A 148 -13.24 16.41 -16.84
CA ILE A 148 -13.26 15.63 -18.08
C ILE A 148 -14.06 16.34 -19.17
N GLN A 149 -15.18 16.99 -18.84
CA GLN A 149 -15.96 17.78 -19.81
C GLN A 149 -15.18 19.01 -20.31
N ASP A 150 -14.52 19.72 -19.40
CA ASP A 150 -13.81 20.96 -19.72
C ASP A 150 -12.52 20.70 -20.50
N ASN A 151 -11.78 19.65 -20.13
CA ASN A 151 -10.44 19.37 -20.65
C ASN A 151 -10.38 18.19 -21.63
N GLY A 152 -11.44 17.39 -21.72
CA GLY A 152 -11.48 16.15 -22.51
C GLY A 152 -10.84 14.93 -21.84
N SER A 153 -10.15 15.11 -20.71
CA SER A 153 -9.50 14.05 -19.94
C SER A 153 -9.21 14.47 -18.51
N ALA A 154 -9.10 13.50 -17.60
CA ALA A 154 -8.62 13.67 -16.23
C ALA A 154 -7.91 12.40 -15.74
N THR A 155 -7.37 12.44 -14.53
CA THR A 155 -6.83 11.24 -13.87
C THR A 155 -7.43 11.07 -12.49
N LEU A 156 -7.50 9.82 -12.02
CA LEU A 156 -7.91 9.49 -10.66
C LEU A 156 -6.98 8.44 -10.08
N SER A 157 -6.39 8.70 -8.92
CA SER A 157 -5.58 7.76 -8.15
C SER A 157 -6.03 7.73 -6.69
N TRP A 158 -5.50 6.79 -5.91
CA TRP A 158 -5.72 6.72 -4.46
C TRP A 158 -5.44 8.06 -3.75
N GLU A 159 -4.38 8.74 -4.16
CA GLU A 159 -3.94 10.01 -3.57
C GLU A 159 -4.99 11.13 -3.70
N ASP A 160 -5.78 11.09 -4.78
CA ASP A 160 -6.78 12.12 -5.12
C ASP A 160 -8.09 11.94 -4.32
N THR A 161 -8.21 10.88 -3.53
CA THR A 161 -9.46 10.51 -2.87
C THR A 161 -9.67 11.24 -1.54
N SER A 162 -10.93 11.61 -1.24
CA SER A 162 -11.30 12.13 0.09
C SER A 162 -10.95 11.14 1.22
N LEU A 163 -11.01 9.83 0.97
CA LEU A 163 -10.63 8.83 1.95
C LEU A 163 -9.15 8.89 2.31
N HIS A 164 -8.27 9.03 1.32
CA HIS A 164 -6.84 9.17 1.55
C HIS A 164 -6.53 10.40 2.42
N THR A 165 -7.17 11.53 2.13
CA THR A 165 -7.05 12.75 2.94
C THR A 165 -7.54 12.52 4.38
N TRP A 166 -8.73 11.93 4.54
CA TRP A 166 -9.28 11.61 5.86
C TRP A 166 -8.36 10.68 6.66
N LEU A 167 -7.78 9.68 5.99
CA LEU A 167 -6.90 8.69 6.60
C LEU A 167 -5.64 9.33 7.17
N ASN A 168 -4.95 10.13 6.36
CA ASN A 168 -3.69 10.74 6.74
C ASN A 168 -3.84 11.93 7.70
N ASP A 169 -5.00 12.61 7.71
CA ASP A 169 -5.27 13.73 8.62
C ASP A 169 -6.08 13.31 9.85
N SER A 170 -7.37 13.02 9.65
CA SER A 170 -8.35 12.88 10.73
C SER A 170 -8.15 11.58 11.51
N PHE A 171 -7.90 10.47 10.80
CA PHE A 171 -7.75 9.17 11.46
C PHE A 171 -6.39 9.02 12.15
N THR A 172 -5.30 9.52 11.54
CA THR A 172 -3.97 9.56 12.21
C THR A 172 -4.05 10.19 13.60
N GLY A 173 -4.83 11.26 13.75
CA GLY A 173 -5.04 11.93 15.04
C GLY A 173 -5.78 11.09 16.10
N GLN A 174 -6.39 9.97 15.72
CA GLN A 174 -7.11 9.07 16.62
C GLN A 174 -6.25 7.93 17.17
N LEU A 175 -5.07 7.69 16.59
CA LEU A 175 -4.16 6.65 17.05
C LEU A 175 -3.57 7.01 18.43
N PRO A 176 -3.37 6.04 19.33
CA PRO A 176 -2.66 6.30 20.58
C PRO A 176 -1.23 6.74 20.29
N SER A 177 -0.73 7.75 21.01
CA SER A 177 0.58 8.37 20.71
C SER A 177 1.74 7.37 20.76
N GLU A 178 1.69 6.42 21.69
CA GLU A 178 2.66 5.32 21.81
C GLU A 178 2.78 4.44 20.57
N LEU A 179 1.71 4.36 19.74
CA LEU A 179 1.71 3.72 18.43
C LEU A 179 2.10 4.73 17.34
N SER A 180 1.43 5.89 17.29
CA SER A 180 1.64 6.89 16.22
C SER A 180 3.10 7.35 16.13
N ASP A 181 3.81 7.42 17.25
CA ASP A 181 5.24 7.80 17.30
C ASP A 181 6.17 6.74 16.70
N LYS A 182 5.68 5.51 16.48
CA LYS A 182 6.46 4.38 15.93
C LYS A 182 6.21 4.14 14.46
N ILE A 183 5.12 4.69 13.92
CA ILE A 183 4.76 4.48 12.52
C ILE A 183 5.78 5.19 11.62
N VAL A 184 6.35 4.42 10.70
CA VAL A 184 7.27 4.91 9.67
C VAL A 184 6.53 5.06 8.35
N ALA A 185 6.91 6.08 7.57
CA ALA A 185 6.41 6.22 6.21
C ALA A 185 7.08 5.20 5.28
N VAL A 186 6.31 4.62 4.37
CA VAL A 186 6.76 3.65 3.37
C VAL A 186 6.31 4.04 1.97
N ASP A 187 7.08 3.60 0.99
CA ASP A 187 6.78 3.86 -0.42
C ASP A 187 5.60 3.00 -0.85
N LYS A 188 4.49 3.64 -1.21
CA LYS A 188 3.32 3.00 -1.80
C LYS A 188 3.17 3.47 -3.24
N THR A 189 3.04 2.51 -4.15
CA THR A 189 2.85 2.80 -5.57
C THR A 189 1.40 2.54 -5.93
N ASP A 190 0.73 3.53 -6.51
CA ASP A 190 -0.66 3.49 -6.90
C ASP A 190 -0.80 3.61 -8.40
N ALA A 191 -1.63 2.77 -9.00
CA ALA A 191 -1.99 2.95 -10.39
C ALA A 191 -2.84 4.22 -10.55
N VAL A 192 -2.60 4.93 -11.64
CA VAL A 192 -3.35 6.14 -12.00
C VAL A 192 -4.35 5.78 -13.07
N MET A 193 -5.64 5.97 -12.81
CA MET A 193 -6.72 5.75 -13.76
C MET A 193 -6.72 6.88 -14.79
N PRO A 194 -6.51 6.60 -16.09
CA PRO A 194 -6.51 7.63 -17.12
C PRO A 194 -7.92 7.74 -17.73
N LEU A 195 -8.63 8.83 -17.43
CA LEU A 195 -10.01 9.04 -17.86
C LEU A 195 -10.08 10.00 -19.04
N VAL A 196 -10.91 9.68 -20.03
CA VAL A 196 -11.18 10.52 -21.21
C VAL A 196 -12.67 10.71 -21.43
N ALA A 197 -13.06 11.86 -21.95
CA ALA A 197 -14.43 12.12 -22.34
C ALA A 197 -14.82 11.19 -23.50
N THR A 198 -15.96 10.51 -23.38
CA THR A 198 -16.52 9.75 -24.50
C THR A 198 -17.92 10.25 -24.83
N THR A 199 -18.20 10.35 -26.13
CA THR A 199 -19.55 10.61 -26.64
C THR A 199 -20.05 9.33 -27.25
N LEU A 200 -20.83 8.57 -26.48
CA LEU A 200 -21.43 7.36 -27.01
C LEU A 200 -22.84 7.67 -27.52
N PRO A 201 -23.24 7.08 -28.65
CA PRO A 201 -24.60 7.18 -29.12
C PRO A 201 -25.48 6.42 -28.13
N TYR A 202 -26.12 7.17 -27.24
CA TYR A 202 -27.14 6.68 -26.33
C TYR A 202 -28.24 5.97 -27.15
N TYR A 203 -28.44 4.68 -26.90
CA TYR A 203 -29.58 3.90 -27.42
C TYR A 203 -30.43 3.44 -26.24
N ASP A 204 -31.16 4.34 -25.61
CA ASP A 204 -32.37 3.94 -24.88
C ASP A 204 -33.42 5.06 -24.89
N ASP A 205 -34.67 4.73 -25.15
CA ASP A 205 -35.80 5.67 -25.26
C ASP A 205 -36.62 5.68 -23.94
N ASP A 206 -36.16 4.98 -22.90
CA ASP A 206 -36.98 4.60 -21.74
C ASP A 206 -36.32 4.78 -20.35
N SER A 207 -35.28 5.62 -20.19
CA SER A 207 -34.81 5.98 -18.84
C SER A 207 -34.84 7.49 -18.59
N ASP A 208 -35.61 7.89 -17.58
CA ASP A 208 -35.61 9.23 -16.96
C ASP A 208 -34.29 9.55 -16.21
N GLU A 209 -33.15 8.93 -16.57
CA GLU A 209 -31.85 9.19 -15.96
C GLU A 209 -31.02 10.15 -16.82
N ASP A 210 -31.12 11.41 -16.43
CA ASP A 210 -30.50 12.62 -16.96
C ASP A 210 -29.04 12.42 -17.42
N GLY A 211 -28.79 12.74 -18.71
CA GLY A 211 -27.59 13.40 -19.29
C GLY A 211 -26.18 13.18 -18.73
N SER A 212 -25.91 12.11 -17.99
CA SER A 212 -24.65 11.94 -17.28
C SER A 212 -23.48 11.76 -18.26
N PRO A 213 -22.38 12.52 -18.13
CA PRO A 213 -21.22 12.39 -19.01
C PRO A 213 -20.68 10.95 -18.94
N SER A 214 -20.62 10.27 -20.08
CA SER A 214 -19.94 8.98 -20.16
C SER A 214 -18.43 9.21 -20.18
N VAL A 215 -17.69 8.43 -19.41
CA VAL A 215 -16.23 8.45 -19.39
C VAL A 215 -15.69 7.12 -19.90
N GLY A 216 -14.61 7.19 -20.67
CA GLY A 216 -13.84 6.04 -21.11
C GLY A 216 -12.45 6.04 -20.47
N LEU A 217 -11.72 4.95 -20.65
CA LEU A 217 -10.29 4.90 -20.33
C LEU A 217 -9.47 5.41 -21.53
N GLU A 218 -8.39 6.15 -21.26
CA GLU A 218 -7.39 6.49 -22.28
C GLU A 218 -6.85 5.18 -22.91
N GLY A 219 -6.75 5.14 -24.25
CA GLY A 219 -6.68 3.89 -25.02
C GLY A 219 -5.62 2.84 -24.56
N HIS A 220 -5.93 1.58 -24.87
CA HIS A 220 -5.21 0.33 -24.56
C HIS A 220 -3.70 0.26 -24.91
N GLU A 221 -3.17 1.27 -25.62
CA GLU A 221 -1.75 1.38 -26.01
C GLU A 221 -0.92 2.23 -25.03
N SER A 222 -1.57 2.87 -24.04
CA SER A 222 -0.87 3.69 -23.05
C SER A 222 -0.18 2.80 -22.00
N THR A 223 1.10 3.07 -21.75
CA THR A 223 1.81 2.42 -20.64
C THR A 223 1.13 2.78 -19.32
N PRO A 224 0.84 1.80 -18.44
CA PRO A 224 0.24 2.07 -17.14
C PRO A 224 1.01 3.17 -16.41
N LYS A 225 0.27 4.20 -15.99
CA LYS A 225 0.83 5.27 -15.16
C LYS A 225 0.67 4.85 -13.71
N ALA A 226 1.72 5.08 -12.93
CA ALA A 226 1.70 4.89 -11.49
C ALA A 226 2.40 6.06 -10.81
N ILE A 227 1.96 6.38 -9.60
CA ILE A 227 2.59 7.36 -8.73
C ILE A 227 3.08 6.65 -7.48
N THR A 228 4.22 7.09 -6.92
CA THR A 228 4.71 6.59 -5.64
C THR A 228 4.63 7.71 -4.61
N SER A 229 3.92 7.45 -3.51
CA SER A 229 3.76 8.34 -2.37
C SER A 229 4.48 7.79 -1.13
N SER A 230 4.58 8.65 -0.11
CA SER A 230 5.26 8.35 1.16
C SER A 230 4.21 8.29 2.26
N ASP A 231 3.63 7.12 2.47
CA ASP A 231 2.46 6.93 3.32
C ASP A 231 2.82 6.35 4.67
N LYS A 232 2.23 6.92 5.73
CA LYS A 232 2.25 6.31 7.07
C LYS A 232 1.11 5.32 7.25
N LEU A 233 -0.06 5.65 6.71
CA LEU A 233 -1.26 4.84 6.72
C LEU A 233 -1.75 4.70 5.28
N TRP A 234 -2.10 3.48 4.86
CA TRP A 234 -2.64 3.22 3.52
C TRP A 234 -3.71 2.12 3.57
N LEU A 235 -4.44 1.93 2.48
CA LEU A 235 -5.26 0.73 2.29
C LEU A 235 -4.50 -0.28 1.42
N PRO A 236 -4.56 -1.59 1.68
CA PRO A 236 -3.96 -2.59 0.79
C PRO A 236 -4.46 -2.45 -0.66
N SER A 237 -3.57 -2.66 -1.63
CA SER A 237 -3.96 -2.85 -3.03
C SER A 237 -4.51 -4.27 -3.27
N TYR A 238 -5.12 -4.46 -4.42
CA TYR A 238 -5.68 -5.73 -4.86
C TYR A 238 -4.61 -6.81 -5.00
N VAL A 239 -3.43 -6.48 -5.55
CA VAL A 239 -2.30 -7.42 -5.68
C VAL A 239 -1.52 -7.61 -4.38
N GLU A 240 -1.71 -6.72 -3.41
CA GLU A 240 -1.20 -6.90 -2.06
C GLU A 240 -2.03 -7.90 -1.25
N VAL A 241 -3.30 -8.11 -1.63
CA VAL A 241 -4.20 -9.10 -1.03
C VAL A 241 -4.21 -10.42 -1.80
N LEU A 242 -4.22 -10.38 -3.14
CA LEU A 242 -4.33 -11.55 -4.00
C LEU A 242 -2.99 -11.92 -4.65
N ALA A 243 -2.81 -13.22 -4.90
CA ALA A 243 -1.69 -13.69 -5.71
C ALA A 243 -1.90 -13.27 -7.17
N THR A 244 -0.82 -12.95 -7.88
CA THR A 244 -0.89 -12.49 -9.28
C THR A 244 -1.45 -13.55 -10.24
N ASP A 245 -1.37 -14.82 -9.89
CA ASP A 245 -1.95 -15.95 -10.63
C ASP A 245 -3.43 -16.22 -10.29
N ASP A 246 -4.01 -15.42 -9.40
CA ASP A 246 -5.38 -15.59 -8.89
C ASP A 246 -6.19 -14.30 -8.94
N LEU A 247 -5.84 -13.35 -9.80
CA LEU A 247 -6.51 -12.05 -9.87
C LEU A 247 -7.92 -12.11 -10.49
N GLY A 248 -8.28 -13.24 -11.10
CA GLY A 248 -9.56 -13.44 -11.81
C GLY A 248 -9.57 -12.93 -13.25
N PHE A 249 -8.42 -12.50 -13.76
CA PHE A 249 -8.16 -12.09 -15.14
C PHE A 249 -6.69 -12.39 -15.46
N ASP A 250 -6.31 -12.36 -16.73
CA ASP A 250 -4.91 -12.49 -17.13
C ASP A 250 -4.21 -11.14 -16.89
N PRO A 251 -3.25 -11.03 -15.96
CA PRO A 251 -2.57 -9.76 -15.69
C PRO A 251 -1.61 -9.33 -16.80
N SER A 252 -1.35 -10.19 -17.80
CA SER A 252 -0.65 -9.82 -19.02
C SER A 252 -1.56 -9.13 -20.04
N ASP A 253 -2.88 -9.11 -19.79
CA ASP A 253 -3.80 -8.25 -20.50
C ASP A 253 -3.46 -6.78 -20.17
N ASN A 254 -3.33 -5.96 -21.20
CA ASN A 254 -2.98 -4.54 -21.07
C ASN A 254 -4.00 -3.79 -20.20
N ASP A 255 -5.20 -4.33 -20.08
CA ASP A 255 -6.31 -3.70 -19.37
C ASP A 255 -6.17 -3.79 -17.85
N PHE A 256 -5.32 -4.70 -17.35
CA PHE A 256 -5.17 -4.95 -15.90
C PHE A 256 -3.72 -5.00 -15.41
N ASN A 257 -2.75 -4.89 -16.31
CA ASN A 257 -1.32 -4.87 -15.95
C ASN A 257 -0.95 -3.68 -15.03
N TYR A 258 -1.78 -2.63 -14.94
CA TYR A 258 -1.60 -1.51 -14.03
C TYR A 258 -1.57 -1.95 -12.56
N LEU A 259 -2.33 -2.98 -12.20
CA LEU A 259 -2.38 -3.51 -10.84
C LEU A 259 -1.04 -4.10 -10.42
N LEU A 260 -0.24 -4.60 -11.37
CA LEU A 260 1.08 -5.16 -11.07
C LEU A 260 2.09 -4.09 -10.64
N GLN A 261 1.77 -2.80 -10.80
CA GLN A 261 2.60 -1.71 -10.31
C GLN A 261 2.41 -1.46 -8.81
N GLU A 262 1.33 -1.99 -8.20
CA GLU A 262 0.87 -1.58 -6.88
C GLU A 262 1.44 -2.40 -5.72
N GLY A 263 2.47 -3.21 -5.97
CA GLY A 263 3.18 -3.97 -4.94
C GLY A 263 3.10 -5.48 -5.13
N SER A 264 3.17 -6.22 -4.03
CA SER A 264 3.20 -7.69 -4.03
C SER A 264 2.42 -8.26 -2.86
N GLN A 265 1.92 -9.49 -2.99
CA GLN A 265 1.05 -10.08 -1.99
C GLN A 265 1.70 -10.14 -0.59
N TYR A 266 0.99 -9.64 0.43
CA TYR A 266 1.41 -9.77 1.82
C TYR A 266 1.33 -11.20 2.33
N GLN A 267 2.21 -11.53 3.27
CA GLN A 267 2.38 -12.88 3.80
C GLN A 267 1.08 -13.42 4.44
N ILE A 268 0.35 -12.60 5.20
CA ILE A 268 -0.91 -13.02 5.85
C ILE A 268 -1.92 -13.59 4.86
N TYR A 269 -2.06 -12.98 3.68
CA TYR A 269 -3.04 -13.41 2.69
C TYR A 269 -2.55 -14.63 1.89
N LYS A 270 -1.24 -14.70 1.65
CA LYS A 270 -0.61 -15.88 1.05
C LYS A 270 -0.75 -17.11 1.96
N ASP A 271 -0.39 -16.97 3.22
CA ASP A 271 -0.44 -18.06 4.21
C ASP A 271 -1.89 -18.45 4.53
N GLY A 272 -2.80 -17.47 4.57
CA GLY A 272 -4.24 -17.66 4.73
C GLY A 272 -4.95 -18.24 3.50
N GLY A 273 -4.25 -18.39 2.37
CA GLY A 273 -4.81 -18.93 1.13
C GLY A 273 -5.97 -18.11 0.58
N VAL A 274 -5.87 -16.78 0.65
CA VAL A 274 -6.89 -15.88 0.10
C VAL A 274 -6.94 -16.05 -1.41
N LYS A 275 -8.18 -16.17 -1.91
CA LYS A 275 -8.47 -16.39 -3.33
C LYS A 275 -9.56 -15.45 -3.83
N GLN A 276 -9.48 -15.06 -5.09
CA GLN A 276 -10.46 -14.15 -5.70
C GLN A 276 -11.85 -14.78 -5.74
N ASN A 277 -12.87 -13.99 -5.40
CA ASN A 277 -14.26 -14.45 -5.28
C ASN A 277 -14.46 -15.69 -4.38
N LYS A 278 -13.55 -15.95 -3.43
CA LYS A 278 -13.71 -17.00 -2.41
C LYS A 278 -13.79 -16.39 -1.02
N PRO A 279 -14.81 -16.75 -0.21
CA PRO A 279 -14.89 -16.31 1.17
C PRO A 279 -13.66 -16.73 1.98
N ASN A 280 -13.07 -15.81 2.73
CA ASN A 280 -11.94 -16.10 3.60
C ASN A 280 -12.00 -15.24 4.87
N LYS A 281 -11.97 -15.89 6.05
CA LYS A 281 -12.12 -15.24 7.35
C LYS A 281 -11.02 -14.22 7.66
N ILE A 282 -9.84 -14.34 7.03
CA ILE A 282 -8.77 -13.35 7.15
C ILE A 282 -9.23 -11.97 6.64
N LEU A 283 -10.18 -11.91 5.71
CA LEU A 283 -10.75 -10.66 5.18
C LEU A 283 -11.85 -10.05 6.08
N GLY A 284 -12.21 -10.74 7.15
CA GLY A 284 -13.32 -10.37 8.04
C GLY A 284 -14.61 -11.15 7.75
N THR A 285 -15.65 -10.82 8.52
CA THR A 285 -16.98 -11.43 8.46
C THR A 285 -17.99 -10.33 8.74
N TYR A 286 -19.04 -10.21 7.92
CA TYR A 286 -19.93 -9.05 7.94
C TYR A 286 -21.40 -9.46 7.90
N ASP A 287 -22.24 -8.55 8.40
CA ASP A 287 -23.69 -8.60 8.23
C ASP A 287 -24.03 -8.12 6.81
N SER A 288 -24.70 -8.96 6.03
CA SER A 288 -25.00 -8.63 4.63
C SER A 288 -26.15 -7.64 4.47
N GLU A 289 -27.06 -7.52 5.46
CA GLU A 289 -28.21 -6.62 5.41
C GLU A 289 -27.81 -5.17 5.71
N ARG A 290 -26.76 -4.98 6.53
CA ARG A 290 -26.25 -3.65 6.90
C ARG A 290 -25.18 -3.13 5.94
N GLY A 291 -24.86 -3.90 4.90
CA GLY A 291 -23.65 -3.73 4.11
C GLY A 291 -22.40 -3.99 4.95
N GLY A 292 -21.28 -4.25 4.29
CA GLY A 292 -20.03 -4.52 5.00
C GLY A 292 -18.93 -4.95 4.06
N GLY A 293 -17.73 -5.07 4.61
CA GLY A 293 -16.51 -5.16 3.84
C GLY A 293 -15.70 -3.88 3.93
N TRP A 294 -14.62 -3.79 3.17
CA TRP A 294 -13.66 -2.69 3.29
C TRP A 294 -12.93 -2.40 1.99
N TRP A 295 -12.53 -1.14 1.85
CA TRP A 295 -11.90 -0.61 0.65
C TRP A 295 -10.49 -1.14 0.38
N LEU A 296 -10.15 -1.30 -0.89
CA LEU A 296 -8.80 -1.43 -1.40
C LEU A 296 -8.45 -0.16 -2.19
N ARG A 297 -7.18 0.24 -2.21
CA ARG A 297 -6.73 1.46 -2.94
C ARG A 297 -6.65 1.27 -4.46
N SER A 298 -6.71 0.04 -4.95
CA SER A 298 -6.72 -0.25 -6.39
C SER A 298 -8.02 0.22 -7.02
N TRP A 299 -7.88 1.04 -8.05
CA TRP A 299 -9.02 1.41 -8.86
C TRP A 299 -9.51 0.25 -9.73
N SER A 300 -10.73 0.40 -10.23
CA SER A 300 -11.35 -0.46 -11.22
C SER A 300 -12.35 0.36 -12.03
N THR A 301 -13.08 -0.28 -12.92
CA THR A 301 -14.19 0.33 -13.63
C THR A 301 -15.45 -0.49 -13.39
N TYR A 302 -16.55 0.22 -13.16
CA TYR A 302 -17.88 -0.39 -13.03
C TYR A 302 -18.59 -0.27 -14.38
N GLU A 303 -18.92 -1.39 -15.00
CA GLU A 303 -19.77 -1.44 -16.19
C GLU A 303 -21.24 -1.38 -15.76
N VAL A 304 -21.88 -0.21 -15.93
CA VAL A 304 -23.35 -0.20 -16.00
C VAL A 304 -23.74 -0.85 -17.33
N ALA A 305 -24.76 -1.71 -17.31
CA ALA A 305 -25.21 -2.52 -18.45
C ALA A 305 -25.05 -1.79 -19.80
N TYR A 306 -24.65 -2.53 -20.85
CA TYR A 306 -24.58 -2.13 -22.28
C TYR A 306 -23.21 -1.79 -22.89
N PHE A 307 -22.07 -2.14 -22.28
CA PHE A 307 -20.73 -2.05 -22.91
C PHE A 307 -20.29 -0.63 -23.34
N THR A 308 -20.97 0.41 -22.87
CA THR A 308 -20.74 1.78 -23.32
C THR A 308 -20.30 2.71 -22.20
N THR A 309 -20.81 2.61 -20.98
CA THR A 309 -20.50 3.58 -19.93
C THR A 309 -19.67 2.96 -18.81
N LEU A 310 -18.41 3.37 -18.67
CA LEU A 310 -17.57 3.02 -17.52
C LEU A 310 -17.74 4.09 -16.44
N ARG A 311 -18.03 3.69 -15.20
CA ARG A 311 -17.95 4.58 -14.04
C ARG A 311 -16.65 4.32 -13.28
N PRO A 312 -15.88 5.36 -12.89
CA PRO A 312 -14.69 5.17 -12.06
C PRO A 312 -15.10 4.51 -10.75
N CYS A 313 -14.38 3.46 -10.34
CA CYS A 313 -14.69 2.75 -9.12
C CYS A 313 -13.42 2.24 -8.45
N PHE A 314 -13.54 1.71 -7.24
CA PHE A 314 -12.44 1.11 -6.50
C PHE A 314 -12.81 -0.29 -6.05
N ARG A 315 -11.80 -1.12 -5.84
CA ARG A 315 -12.00 -2.50 -5.41
C ARG A 315 -12.28 -2.53 -3.91
N ALA A 316 -13.00 -3.55 -3.47
CA ALA A 316 -13.30 -3.73 -2.06
C ALA A 316 -13.44 -5.21 -1.73
N CYS A 317 -13.38 -5.52 -0.44
CA CYS A 317 -13.92 -6.76 0.09
C CYS A 317 -15.41 -6.55 0.38
N PHE A 318 -16.24 -7.59 0.20
CA PHE A 318 -17.63 -7.60 0.66
C PHE A 318 -18.00 -8.95 1.27
N SER A 319 -19.06 -8.94 2.09
CA SER A 319 -19.65 -10.18 2.59
C SER A 319 -20.12 -11.10 1.45
N ASP A 320 -19.94 -12.42 1.62
CA ASP A 320 -20.53 -13.43 0.72
C ASP A 320 -21.98 -13.80 1.12
N GLY A 321 -22.44 -13.31 2.27
CA GLY A 321 -23.73 -13.62 2.88
C GLY A 321 -23.79 -13.12 4.32
N ASP A 322 -24.94 -13.24 4.98
CA ASP A 322 -25.10 -12.77 6.36
C ASP A 322 -24.25 -13.61 7.33
N GLY A 323 -23.30 -12.97 8.02
CA GLY A 323 -22.37 -13.65 8.91
C GLY A 323 -21.34 -14.53 8.20
N GLU A 324 -21.25 -14.44 6.87
CA GLU A 324 -20.28 -15.17 6.08
C GLU A 324 -18.97 -14.40 5.94
N ALA A 325 -17.89 -15.14 5.67
CA ALA A 325 -16.59 -14.54 5.45
C ALA A 325 -16.62 -13.63 4.21
N ALA A 326 -15.87 -12.53 4.28
CA ALA A 326 -15.76 -11.66 3.13
C ALA A 326 -14.97 -12.31 2.00
N ARG A 327 -15.25 -11.85 0.79
CA ARG A 327 -14.49 -12.14 -0.42
C ARG A 327 -14.06 -10.84 -1.08
N ILE A 328 -13.01 -10.91 -1.87
CA ILE A 328 -12.58 -9.81 -2.71
C ILE A 328 -13.55 -9.68 -3.89
N THR A 329 -14.07 -8.48 -4.14
CA THR A 329 -14.83 -8.13 -5.34
C THR A 329 -14.00 -7.29 -6.30
N ASN A 330 -14.40 -7.27 -7.56
CA ASN A 330 -13.64 -6.61 -8.61
C ASN A 330 -13.89 -5.10 -8.69
N ASP A 331 -14.92 -4.59 -8.02
CA ASP A 331 -15.41 -3.24 -8.18
C ASP A 331 -16.43 -2.87 -7.09
N SER A 332 -16.50 -1.57 -6.81
CA SER A 332 -17.43 -0.94 -5.87
C SER A 332 -17.49 0.56 -6.12
N GLN A 333 -18.69 1.14 -6.10
CA GLN A 333 -18.90 2.56 -6.38
C GLN A 333 -18.19 3.42 -5.33
N PRO A 334 -17.40 4.43 -5.75
CA PRO A 334 -16.51 5.15 -4.85
C PRO A 334 -17.27 5.95 -3.78
N TYR A 335 -18.52 6.30 -4.05
CA TYR A 335 -19.51 6.82 -3.10
C TYR A 335 -20.66 5.81 -2.99
N SER A 336 -20.81 5.18 -1.83
CA SER A 336 -21.80 4.10 -1.62
C SER A 336 -22.53 4.29 -0.30
N TYR A 337 -23.83 4.54 -0.38
CA TYR A 337 -24.68 4.88 0.77
C TYR A 337 -25.79 3.85 1.02
N ASN A 338 -26.17 3.68 2.29
CA ASN A 338 -27.38 2.96 2.65
C ASN A 338 -28.62 3.84 2.41
N LYS A 339 -29.81 3.28 2.67
CA LYS A 339 -31.10 3.99 2.57
C LYS A 339 -31.20 5.26 3.44
N ASP A 340 -30.39 5.36 4.48
CA ASP A 340 -30.37 6.47 5.44
C ASP A 340 -29.32 7.54 5.04
N GLY A 341 -28.54 7.29 3.99
CA GLY A 341 -27.51 8.19 3.48
C GLY A 341 -26.13 8.01 4.09
N ASP A 342 -25.90 6.95 4.87
CA ASP A 342 -24.60 6.70 5.51
C ASP A 342 -23.68 5.84 4.62
N PRO A 343 -22.36 6.07 4.63
CA PRO A 343 -21.40 5.19 3.95
C PRO A 343 -21.51 3.74 4.44
N ILE A 344 -21.39 2.79 3.51
CA ILE A 344 -21.60 1.36 3.81
C ILE A 344 -20.32 0.53 3.88
N VAL A 345 -19.23 1.02 3.27
CA VAL A 345 -17.97 0.31 3.15
C VAL A 345 -17.01 0.76 4.25
N GLY A 346 -16.38 -0.21 4.91
CA GLY A 346 -15.45 0.00 6.01
C GLY A 346 -14.06 0.44 5.56
N VAL A 347 -13.28 0.94 6.51
CA VAL A 347 -11.88 1.33 6.32
C VAL A 347 -11.01 0.45 7.22
N ARG A 348 -10.00 -0.19 6.63
CA ARG A 348 -8.99 -1.00 7.35
C ARG A 348 -7.58 -0.56 6.98
N PRO A 349 -7.03 0.42 7.70
CA PRO A 349 -5.70 0.93 7.42
C PRO A 349 -4.62 -0.11 7.68
N ALA A 350 -3.57 -0.06 6.88
CA ALA A 350 -2.30 -0.71 7.12
C ALA A 350 -1.24 0.32 7.53
N PHE A 351 -0.23 -0.11 8.27
CA PHE A 351 0.90 0.73 8.69
C PHE A 351 2.16 -0.09 8.92
N CYS A 352 3.31 0.58 8.88
CA CYS A 352 4.62 -0.01 9.15
C CYS A 352 5.24 0.56 10.43
N ILE A 353 6.00 -0.27 11.15
CA ILE A 353 6.88 0.13 12.26
C ILE A 353 8.32 -0.29 11.94
#